data_AF-A0A401T6M7-F1
#
_entry.id   AF-A0A401T6M7-F1
#
_cell.length_a   1.000
_cell.length_b   1.000
_cell.length_c   1.000
_cell.angle_alpha   90.00
_cell.angle_beta   90.00
_cell.angle_gamma   90.00
#
_symmetry.space_group_name_H-M   'P 1'
#
loop_
_entity.id
_entity.type
_entity.pdbx_description
1 polymer ?
#
loop_
_entity_poly.entity_id
_entity_poly.type
_entity_poly.pdbx_seq_one_letter_code
_entity_poly.pdbx_strand_id
1 'polypeptide(L)'
;FVLVNSIALQGDGCSICSKVENDLQQLSVALNCSRQLDPSHSSENCKGKEIFPPSAPILLQHYPLYRVSDEECTGEDSASPEEKQLLFREKYDTLSLEASKKLLWWFCPRLILSGHTHSSCTVLHNGQLPEISVPSFNWRNRNNPSFLLARITATDFTLAKCFMPRESTVITIYLAAGVLAINLLLFHFHFWQWLMHYLIDKHKST
;
A
#
# COMPACT_ATOMS: atom_id res chain seq x y z
N PHE A 1 -9.83 -0.63 13.96
CA PHE A 1 -8.69 -1.19 13.21
C PHE A 1 -7.89 -2.06 14.16
N VAL A 2 -7.23 -3.10 13.65
CA VAL A 2 -6.21 -3.85 14.39
C VAL A 2 -4.91 -3.72 13.61
N LEU A 3 -3.92 -3.10 14.23
CA LEU A 3 -2.58 -2.96 13.66
C LEU A 3 -1.76 -4.16 14.10
N VAL A 4 -1.26 -4.92 13.13
CA VAL A 4 -0.49 -6.14 13.40
C VAL A 4 0.97 -5.86 13.05
N ASN A 5 1.85 -6.06 14.03
CA ASN A 5 3.29 -6.11 13.77
C ASN A 5 3.61 -7.47 13.11
N SER A 6 3.49 -7.53 11.79
CA SER A 6 3.65 -8.78 11.03
C SER A 6 5.05 -9.39 11.15
N ILE A 7 6.08 -8.60 11.44
CA ILE A 7 7.46 -9.10 11.66
C ILE A 7 7.53 -9.96 12.94
N ALA A 8 6.71 -9.64 13.94
CA ALA A 8 6.65 -10.40 15.19
C ALA A 8 5.87 -11.72 15.06
N LEU A 9 5.30 -12.03 13.89
CA LEU A 9 4.58 -13.28 13.62
C LEU A 9 5.44 -14.33 12.90
N GLN A 10 6.75 -14.31 13.16
CA GLN A 10 7.72 -15.24 12.61
C GLN A 10 7.48 -16.70 13.05
N GLY A 11 6.84 -16.89 14.21
CA GLY A 11 6.55 -18.19 14.80
C GLY A 11 7.80 -18.93 15.32
N ASP A 12 8.86 -18.19 15.66
CA ASP A 12 10.10 -18.73 16.23
C ASP A 12 10.12 -18.69 17.77
N GLY A 13 9.03 -18.23 18.40
CA GLY A 13 8.92 -18.16 19.85
C GLY A 13 9.79 -17.09 20.50
N CYS A 14 10.33 -16.12 19.74
CA CYS A 14 11.11 -15.03 20.31
C CYS A 14 10.31 -14.27 21.39
N SER A 15 10.98 -13.61 22.34
CA SER A 15 10.28 -12.96 23.48
C SER A 15 9.27 -11.91 23.03
N ILE A 16 9.63 -11.12 22.00
CA ILE A 16 8.73 -10.15 21.36
C ILE A 16 7.60 -10.86 20.61
N CYS A 17 7.92 -11.93 19.88
CA CYS A 17 6.99 -12.69 19.06
C CYS A 17 5.89 -13.33 19.92
N SER A 18 6.29 -14.01 20.99
CA SER A 18 5.38 -14.63 21.96
C SER A 18 4.50 -13.58 22.66
N LYS A 19 5.08 -12.42 23.01
CA LYS A 19 4.31 -11.31 23.58
C LYS A 19 3.26 -10.80 22.60
N VAL A 20 3.64 -10.55 21.34
CA VAL A 20 2.71 -10.06 20.31
C VAL A 20 1.60 -11.08 20.03
N GLU A 21 1.93 -12.37 19.91
CA GLU A 21 0.90 -13.40 19.73
C GLU A 21 -0.08 -13.44 20.91
N ASN A 22 0.41 -13.34 22.15
CA ASN A 22 -0.44 -13.29 23.35
C ASN A 22 -1.33 -12.03 23.36
N ASP A 23 -0.78 -10.86 23.04
CA ASP A 23 -1.52 -9.60 22.99
C ASP A 23 -2.62 -9.66 21.92
N LEU A 24 -2.33 -10.19 20.74
CA LEU A 24 -3.31 -10.40 19.66
C LEU A 24 -4.40 -11.37 20.07
N GLN A 25 -4.04 -12.48 20.73
CA GLN A 25 -5.02 -13.45 21.21
C GLN A 25 -5.94 -12.82 22.27
N GLN A 26 -5.40 -12.06 23.23
CA GLN A 26 -6.22 -11.38 24.23
C GLN A 26 -7.15 -10.33 23.60
N LEU A 27 -6.65 -9.57 22.63
CA LEU A 27 -7.44 -8.60 21.88
C LEU A 27 -8.56 -9.28 21.09
N SER A 28 -8.30 -10.44 20.49
CA SER A 28 -9.30 -11.21 19.75
C SER A 28 -10.50 -11.59 20.63
N VAL A 29 -10.23 -11.99 21.88
CA VAL A 29 -11.27 -12.32 22.86
C VAL A 29 -12.09 -11.09 23.22
N ALA A 30 -11.44 -9.95 23.50
CA ALA A 30 -12.13 -8.71 23.85
C ALA A 30 -13.01 -8.18 22.69
N LEU A 31 -12.50 -8.23 21.45
CA LEU A 31 -13.27 -7.88 20.24
C LEU A 31 -14.43 -8.84 20.00
N ASN A 32 -14.26 -10.13 20.26
CA ASN A 32 -15.35 -11.10 20.15
C ASN A 32 -16.44 -10.85 21.20
N CYS A 33 -16.04 -10.63 22.46
CA CYS A 33 -16.95 -10.23 23.53
C CYS A 33 -17.75 -8.97 23.17
N SER A 34 -17.08 -7.96 22.60
CA SER A 34 -17.72 -6.72 22.19
C SER A 34 -18.75 -6.90 21.06
N ARG A 35 -18.53 -7.86 20.15
CA ARG A 35 -19.47 -8.21 19.07
C ARG A 35 -20.64 -9.08 19.56
N GLN A 36 -20.42 -9.87 20.61
CA GLN A 36 -21.39 -10.80 21.20
C GLN A 36 -22.17 -10.19 22.36
N LEU A 37 -22.16 -8.86 22.54
CA LEU A 37 -22.94 -8.16 23.57
C LEU A 37 -24.45 -8.27 23.27
N ASP A 38 -25.00 -9.46 23.47
CA ASP A 38 -26.39 -9.65 23.88
C ASP A 38 -26.43 -9.36 25.39
N PRO A 39 -27.17 -8.33 25.85
CA PRO A 39 -27.28 -7.98 27.27
C PRO A 39 -27.78 -9.12 28.17
N SER A 40 -28.38 -10.16 27.60
CA SER A 40 -29.00 -11.27 28.35
C SER A 40 -28.06 -12.45 28.64
N HIS A 41 -26.91 -12.58 27.95
CA HIS A 41 -26.03 -13.75 28.04
C HIS A 41 -24.52 -13.41 27.96
N SER A 42 -24.03 -12.51 28.81
CA SER A 42 -22.58 -12.26 28.90
C SER A 42 -21.85 -13.49 29.47
N SER A 43 -21.07 -14.18 28.63
CA SER A 43 -20.23 -15.30 29.08
C SER A 43 -19.24 -14.84 30.17
N GLU A 44 -18.90 -15.71 31.13
CA GLU A 44 -17.92 -15.36 32.18
C GLU A 44 -16.56 -14.92 31.61
N ASN A 45 -16.20 -15.44 30.44
CA ASN A 45 -14.96 -15.11 29.73
C ASN A 45 -14.89 -13.64 29.28
N CYS A 46 -16.03 -12.94 29.22
CA CYS A 46 -16.12 -11.53 28.85
C CYS A 46 -16.10 -10.57 30.04
N LYS A 47 -16.16 -11.06 31.29
CA LYS A 47 -16.09 -10.22 32.49
C LYS A 47 -14.74 -9.49 32.57
N GLY A 48 -14.78 -8.17 32.77
CA GLY A 48 -13.58 -7.34 32.93
C GLY A 48 -12.75 -7.14 31.66
N LYS A 49 -13.26 -7.53 30.49
CA LYS A 49 -12.61 -7.26 29.20
C LYS A 49 -12.89 -5.84 28.74
N GLU A 50 -11.94 -5.27 28.00
CA GLU A 50 -12.12 -3.99 27.33
C GLU A 50 -13.24 -4.09 26.29
N ILE A 51 -14.06 -3.04 26.21
CA ILE A 51 -15.21 -2.97 25.30
C ILE A 51 -14.82 -2.10 24.11
N PHE A 52 -14.99 -2.67 22.92
CA PHE A 52 -14.73 -2.03 21.63
C PHE A 52 -16.03 -1.82 20.86
N PRO A 53 -16.03 -0.99 19.79
CA PRO A 53 -17.15 -0.93 18.88
C PRO A 53 -17.49 -2.33 18.32
N PRO A 54 -18.79 -2.71 18.22
CA PRO A 54 -19.24 -4.04 17.79
C PRO A 54 -19.13 -4.22 16.27
N SER A 55 -17.97 -3.92 15.70
CA SER A 55 -17.66 -3.98 14.28
C SER A 55 -16.59 -5.02 14.00
N ALA A 56 -16.72 -5.77 12.89
CA ALA A 56 -15.61 -6.58 12.39
C ALA A 56 -14.41 -5.66 12.07
N PRO A 57 -13.20 -6.00 12.57
CA PRO A 57 -12.05 -5.13 12.41
C PRO A 57 -11.56 -5.10 10.96
N ILE A 58 -10.81 -4.03 10.66
CA ILE A 58 -9.94 -3.97 9.49
C ILE A 58 -8.53 -4.28 9.99
N LEU A 59 -7.87 -5.29 9.41
CA LEU A 59 -6.48 -5.59 9.70
C LEU A 59 -5.58 -4.69 8.88
N LEU A 60 -4.60 -4.08 9.54
CA LEU A 60 -3.54 -3.31 8.89
C LEU A 60 -2.20 -3.92 9.27
N GLN A 61 -1.43 -4.34 8.27
CA GLN A 61 -0.13 -4.95 8.46
C GLN A 61 0.81 -4.66 7.30
N HIS A 62 2.11 -4.89 7.47
CA HIS A 62 3.07 -4.64 6.38
C HIS A 62 3.14 -5.82 5.42
N TYR A 63 3.40 -7.03 5.93
CA TYR A 63 3.50 -8.24 5.11
C TYR A 63 2.10 -8.72 4.74
N PRO A 64 1.85 -9.16 3.50
CA PRO A 64 0.57 -9.76 3.14
C PRO A 64 0.32 -11.08 3.88
N LEU A 65 -0.93 -11.52 3.92
CA LEU A 65 -1.21 -12.90 4.32
C LEU A 65 -0.56 -13.87 3.32
N TYR A 66 -0.45 -15.12 3.76
CA TYR A 66 0.07 -16.20 2.95
C TYR A 66 -0.66 -16.29 1.60
N ARG A 67 0.13 -16.24 0.53
CA ARG A 67 -0.24 -16.60 -0.84
C ARG A 67 1.00 -17.14 -1.54
N VAL A 68 0.79 -18.01 -2.53
CA VAL A 68 1.89 -18.74 -3.22
C VAL A 68 2.70 -17.81 -4.12
N SER A 69 2.06 -16.83 -4.75
CA SER A 69 2.67 -15.85 -5.64
C SER A 69 1.71 -14.68 -5.88
N ASP A 70 2.11 -13.74 -6.74
CA ASP A 70 1.27 -12.64 -7.22
C ASP A 70 0.56 -12.97 -8.57
N GLU A 71 0.50 -14.25 -8.96
CA GLU A 71 -0.03 -14.70 -10.26
C GLU A 71 -1.48 -14.24 -10.52
N GLU A 72 -2.33 -14.31 -9.50
CA GLU A 72 -3.74 -13.91 -9.59
C GLU A 72 -3.95 -12.39 -9.51
N CYS A 73 -2.90 -11.61 -9.19
CA CYS A 73 -3.02 -10.17 -9.04
C CYS A 73 -3.27 -9.51 -10.40
N THR A 74 -4.19 -8.53 -10.45
CA THR A 74 -4.55 -7.79 -11.66
C THR A 74 -4.42 -6.28 -11.46
N GLY A 75 -4.47 -5.53 -12.56
CA GLY A 75 -4.38 -4.06 -12.57
C GLY A 75 -3.04 -3.52 -13.08
N GLU A 76 -3.02 -2.26 -13.49
CA GLU A 76 -1.86 -1.61 -14.10
C GLU A 76 -0.66 -1.50 -13.14
N ASP A 77 -0.91 -1.33 -11.85
CA ASP A 77 0.08 -1.19 -10.77
C ASP A 77 0.41 -2.52 -10.05
N SER A 78 -0.04 -3.64 -10.63
CA SER A 78 0.41 -4.98 -10.21
C SER A 78 1.82 -5.28 -10.73
N ALA A 79 2.44 -6.33 -10.19
CA ALA A 79 3.78 -6.75 -10.61
C ALA A 79 3.84 -7.11 -12.11
N SER A 80 5.04 -7.12 -12.71
CA SER A 80 5.19 -7.59 -14.10
C SER A 80 4.77 -9.06 -14.23
N PRO A 81 4.38 -9.54 -15.43
CA PRO A 81 4.00 -10.93 -15.63
C PRO A 81 5.06 -11.93 -15.14
N GLU A 82 6.34 -11.62 -15.32
CA GLU A 82 7.45 -12.45 -14.87
C GLU A 82 7.57 -12.46 -13.35
N GLU A 83 7.46 -11.31 -12.69
CA GLU A 83 7.51 -11.19 -11.22
C GLU A 83 6.33 -11.88 -10.54
N LYS A 84 5.14 -11.83 -11.15
CA LYS A 84 3.93 -12.48 -10.63
C LYS A 84 4.05 -13.99 -10.51
N GLN A 85 4.83 -14.62 -11.37
CA GLN A 85 5.05 -16.07 -11.37
C GLN A 85 6.10 -16.51 -10.35
N LEU A 86 6.81 -15.57 -9.72
CA LEU A 86 7.78 -15.90 -8.68
C LEU A 86 7.07 -16.45 -7.45
N LEU A 87 7.55 -17.60 -6.98
CA LEU A 87 7.06 -18.22 -5.76
C LEU A 87 7.51 -17.42 -4.55
N PHE A 88 6.55 -17.09 -3.69
CA PHE A 88 6.80 -16.41 -2.44
C PHE A 88 7.34 -17.34 -1.37
N ARG A 89 8.30 -16.81 -0.62
CA ARG A 89 8.85 -17.42 0.58
C ARG A 89 8.08 -16.94 1.80
N GLU A 90 7.49 -17.87 2.53
CA GLU A 90 6.91 -17.60 3.84
C GLU A 90 7.91 -16.90 4.76
N LYS A 91 7.41 -15.98 5.59
CA LYS A 91 8.18 -15.20 6.55
C LYS A 91 9.22 -14.26 5.91
N TYR A 92 9.15 -14.07 4.59
CA TYR A 92 9.97 -13.12 3.86
C TYR A 92 9.15 -12.28 2.89
N ASP A 93 8.41 -12.90 1.97
CA ASP A 93 7.53 -12.17 1.03
C ASP A 93 6.10 -12.03 1.60
N THR A 94 5.70 -13.00 2.42
CA THR A 94 4.36 -13.10 3.03
C THR A 94 4.47 -13.59 4.47
N LEU A 95 3.40 -13.44 5.26
CA LEU A 95 3.28 -14.16 6.53
C LEU A 95 3.27 -15.68 6.29
N SER A 96 3.61 -16.45 7.33
CA SER A 96 3.44 -17.90 7.26
C SER A 96 1.97 -18.29 7.09
N LEU A 97 1.73 -19.48 6.54
CA LEU A 97 0.39 -20.04 6.43
C LEU A 97 -0.27 -20.14 7.82
N GLU A 98 0.50 -20.52 8.84
CA GLU A 98 0.03 -20.62 10.23
C GLU A 98 -0.37 -19.24 10.79
N ALA A 99 0.50 -18.24 10.69
CA ALA A 99 0.22 -16.89 11.18
C ALA A 99 -1.00 -16.30 10.48
N SER A 100 -1.12 -16.53 9.18
CA SER A 100 -2.25 -16.07 8.38
C SER A 100 -3.57 -16.70 8.85
N LYS A 101 -3.58 -18.02 9.07
CA LYS A 101 -4.74 -18.73 9.64
C LYS A 101 -5.10 -18.24 11.03
N LYS A 102 -4.12 -18.01 11.91
CA LYS A 102 -4.34 -17.45 13.25
C LYS A 102 -5.02 -16.08 13.17
N LEU A 103 -4.52 -15.15 12.35
CA LEU A 103 -5.09 -13.82 12.21
C LEU A 103 -6.53 -13.85 11.67
N LEU A 104 -6.78 -14.66 10.64
CA LEU A 104 -8.12 -14.83 10.07
C LEU A 104 -9.10 -15.39 11.10
N TRP A 105 -8.67 -16.41 11.87
CA TRP A 105 -9.49 -17.04 12.89
C TRP A 105 -9.75 -16.14 14.10
N TRP A 106 -8.72 -15.45 14.60
CA TRP A 106 -8.83 -14.56 15.76
C TRP A 106 -9.75 -13.37 15.48
N PHE A 107 -9.59 -12.73 14.33
CA PHE A 107 -10.22 -11.43 14.11
C PHE A 107 -11.47 -11.47 13.23
N CYS A 108 -11.63 -12.48 12.37
CA CYS A 108 -12.66 -12.51 11.32
C CYS A 108 -12.85 -11.13 10.67
N PRO A 109 -11.78 -10.54 10.10
CA PRO A 109 -11.83 -9.16 9.66
C PRO A 109 -12.75 -9.00 8.45
N ARG A 110 -13.17 -7.76 8.18
CA ARG A 110 -13.94 -7.42 6.97
C ARG A 110 -13.11 -6.90 5.81
N LEU A 111 -11.87 -6.50 6.10
CA LEU A 111 -10.89 -5.99 5.14
C LEU A 111 -9.49 -6.18 5.70
N ILE A 112 -8.55 -6.54 4.83
CA ILE A 112 -7.12 -6.60 5.15
C ILE A 112 -6.38 -5.63 4.22
N LEU A 113 -5.56 -4.77 4.80
CA LEU A 113 -4.68 -3.87 4.07
C LEU A 113 -3.23 -4.26 4.38
N SER A 114 -2.49 -4.62 3.35
CA SER A 114 -1.08 -5.04 3.42
C SER A 114 -0.20 -4.21 2.49
N GLY A 115 1.08 -4.57 2.35
CA GLY A 115 2.02 -3.94 1.42
C GLY A 115 3.16 -4.90 1.09
N HIS A 116 4.39 -4.48 1.42
CA HIS A 116 5.62 -5.27 1.34
C HIS A 116 6.14 -5.59 -0.07
N THR A 117 5.36 -6.20 -0.96
CA THR A 117 5.82 -6.56 -2.32
C THR A 117 6.03 -5.36 -3.24
N HIS A 118 5.75 -4.17 -2.72
CA HIS A 118 5.70 -2.89 -3.41
C HIS A 118 4.67 -2.85 -4.56
N SER A 119 4.01 -3.97 -4.89
CA SER A 119 3.00 -4.18 -5.94
C SER A 119 1.57 -4.11 -5.42
N SER A 120 0.66 -3.60 -6.26
CA SER A 120 -0.75 -3.76 -5.96
C SER A 120 -1.15 -5.20 -6.19
N CYS A 121 -1.85 -5.76 -5.21
CA CYS A 121 -2.54 -7.02 -5.37
C CYS A 121 -3.87 -6.98 -4.64
N THR A 122 -4.88 -7.64 -5.20
CA THR A 122 -6.15 -7.88 -4.52
C THR A 122 -6.39 -9.38 -4.51
N VAL A 123 -6.49 -9.94 -3.31
CA VAL A 123 -6.70 -11.37 -3.08
C VAL A 123 -7.99 -11.56 -2.29
N LEU A 124 -8.73 -12.61 -2.60
CA LEU A 124 -9.97 -12.93 -1.92
C LEU A 124 -9.80 -14.20 -1.08
N HIS A 125 -9.58 -14.03 0.23
CA HIS A 125 -9.44 -15.13 1.18
C HIS A 125 -10.78 -15.81 1.43
N ASN A 126 -10.79 -17.14 1.39
CA ASN A 126 -12.00 -17.96 1.54
C ASN A 126 -13.17 -17.55 0.60
N GLY A 127 -12.85 -16.93 -0.55
CA GLY A 127 -13.84 -16.47 -1.53
C GLY A 127 -14.72 -15.29 -1.10
N GLN A 128 -14.44 -14.64 0.04
CA GLN A 128 -15.27 -13.53 0.55
C GLN A 128 -14.49 -12.39 1.21
N LEU A 129 -13.31 -12.64 1.76
CA LEU A 129 -12.57 -11.65 2.54
C LEU A 129 -11.50 -10.96 1.68
N PRO A 130 -11.67 -9.68 1.32
CA PRO A 130 -10.70 -8.98 0.50
C PRO A 130 -9.45 -8.60 1.30
N GLU A 131 -8.30 -8.92 0.74
CA GLU A 131 -7.01 -8.34 1.08
C GLU A 131 -6.52 -7.47 -0.07
N ILE A 132 -6.11 -6.23 0.22
CA ILE A 132 -5.48 -5.34 -0.74
C ILE A 132 -4.07 -5.00 -0.28
N SER A 133 -3.09 -5.38 -1.09
CA SER A 133 -1.70 -4.97 -0.94
C SER A 133 -1.49 -3.59 -1.58
N VAL A 134 -1.09 -2.64 -0.73
CA VAL A 134 -0.50 -1.32 -0.91
C VAL A 134 0.73 -1.20 -1.81
N PRO A 135 0.71 -0.74 -3.08
CA PRO A 135 1.97 -0.49 -3.76
C PRO A 135 2.75 0.67 -3.10
N SER A 136 4.02 0.81 -3.48
CA SER A 136 4.82 1.96 -3.02
C SER A 136 4.23 3.28 -3.49
N PHE A 137 4.23 4.27 -2.60
CA PHE A 137 3.82 5.65 -2.89
C PHE A 137 4.86 6.45 -3.69
N ASN A 138 6.05 5.91 -3.96
CA ASN A 138 7.11 6.65 -4.63
C ASN A 138 7.73 5.84 -5.77
N TRP A 139 8.54 6.53 -6.59
CA TRP A 139 9.18 5.94 -7.75
C TRP A 139 10.36 5.02 -7.41
N ARG A 140 10.80 4.95 -6.15
CA ARG A 140 12.00 4.21 -5.73
C ARG A 140 11.97 2.75 -6.18
N ASN A 141 10.79 2.13 -6.15
CA ASN A 141 10.63 0.71 -6.45
C ASN A 141 9.76 0.46 -7.69
N ARG A 142 9.31 1.52 -8.38
CA ARG A 142 8.37 1.38 -9.51
C ARG A 142 8.09 2.66 -10.28
N ASN A 143 7.87 2.48 -11.58
CA ASN A 143 7.54 3.57 -12.49
C ASN A 143 6.13 4.15 -12.25
N ASN A 144 5.12 3.34 -11.88
CA ASN A 144 3.70 3.72 -11.81
C ASN A 144 3.10 3.58 -10.39
N PRO A 145 3.51 4.43 -9.42
CA PRO A 145 3.03 4.31 -8.05
C PRO A 145 1.56 4.71 -7.93
N SER A 146 0.89 4.19 -6.91
CA SER A 146 -0.52 4.48 -6.63
C SER A 146 -0.78 4.48 -5.12
N PHE A 147 -1.94 4.99 -4.72
CA PHE A 147 -2.39 4.96 -3.33
C PHE A 147 -3.89 4.66 -3.25
N LEU A 148 -4.35 4.30 -2.06
CA LEU A 148 -5.77 4.09 -1.80
C LEU A 148 -6.35 5.25 -0.99
N LEU A 149 -7.50 5.74 -1.43
CA LEU A 149 -8.40 6.54 -0.61
C LEU A 149 -9.49 5.62 -0.07
N ALA A 150 -9.64 5.58 1.25
CA ALA A 150 -10.61 4.73 1.92
C ALA A 150 -11.67 5.58 2.64
N ARG A 151 -12.94 5.26 2.41
CA ARG A 151 -14.06 5.72 3.22
C ARG A 151 -14.51 4.56 4.10
N ILE A 152 -14.45 4.72 5.41
CA ILE A 152 -14.66 3.63 6.36
C ILE A 152 -15.76 4.01 7.36
N THR A 153 -16.72 3.11 7.54
CA THR A 153 -17.77 3.21 8.58
C THR A 153 -17.64 2.04 9.55
N ALA A 154 -18.52 1.95 10.55
CA ALA A 154 -18.53 0.83 11.49
C ALA A 154 -18.80 -0.52 10.80
N THR A 155 -19.65 -0.55 9.77
CA THR A 155 -20.12 -1.79 9.13
C THR A 155 -19.55 -1.99 7.73
N ASP A 156 -19.11 -0.93 7.06
CA ASP A 156 -18.79 -0.95 5.64
C ASP A 156 -17.54 -0.13 5.30
N PHE A 157 -16.99 -0.33 4.10
CA PHE A 157 -15.87 0.42 3.56
C PHE A 157 -16.00 0.60 2.05
N THR A 158 -15.42 1.67 1.52
CA THR A 158 -15.28 1.91 0.08
C THR A 158 -13.84 2.30 -0.21
N LEU A 159 -13.23 1.71 -1.23
CA LEU A 159 -11.86 1.99 -1.63
C LEU A 159 -11.84 2.61 -3.02
N ALA A 160 -11.05 3.66 -3.20
CA ALA A 160 -10.72 4.23 -4.50
C ALA A 160 -9.20 4.18 -4.69
N LYS A 161 -8.75 3.59 -5.79
CA LYS A 161 -7.34 3.57 -6.17
C LYS A 161 -7.01 4.82 -7.00
N CYS A 162 -5.96 5.53 -6.62
CA CYS A 162 -5.50 6.74 -7.28
C CYS A 162 -4.07 6.55 -7.79
N PHE A 163 -3.88 6.70 -9.10
CA PHE A 163 -2.56 6.62 -9.72
C PHE A 163 -1.82 7.95 -9.63
N MET A 164 -0.52 7.88 -9.43
CA MET A 164 0.38 9.02 -9.52
C MET A 164 1.06 9.05 -10.89
N PRO A 165 1.59 10.22 -11.31
CA PRO A 165 2.35 10.31 -12.55
C PRO A 165 3.48 9.29 -12.60
N ARG A 166 3.70 8.70 -13.79
CA ARG A 166 4.80 7.76 -13.97
C ARG A 166 6.15 8.48 -13.90
N GLU A 167 7.16 7.87 -13.28
CA GLU A 167 8.52 8.41 -13.20
C GLU A 167 9.05 8.77 -14.59
N SER A 168 8.91 7.84 -15.53
CA SER A 168 9.33 8.02 -16.91
C SER A 168 8.66 9.22 -17.56
N THR A 169 7.36 9.42 -17.31
CA THR A 169 6.63 10.57 -17.84
C THR A 169 7.15 11.88 -17.26
N VAL A 170 7.39 11.95 -15.95
CA VAL A 170 7.94 13.16 -15.29
C VAL A 170 9.34 13.47 -15.80
N ILE A 171 10.21 12.46 -15.91
CA ILE A 171 11.57 12.63 -16.46
C ILE A 171 11.52 13.10 -17.91
N THR A 172 10.67 12.50 -18.76
CA THR A 172 10.51 12.93 -20.15
C THR A 172 10.04 14.38 -20.25
N ILE A 173 9.10 14.81 -19.41
CA ILE A 173 8.64 16.21 -19.37
C ILE A 173 9.80 17.14 -19.01
N TYR A 174 10.61 16.82 -18.00
CA TYR A 174 11.76 17.64 -17.62
C TYR A 174 12.83 17.72 -18.71
N LEU A 175 13.12 16.61 -19.39
CA LEU A 175 14.05 16.60 -20.52
C LEU A 175 13.53 17.45 -21.68
N ALA A 176 12.26 17.30 -22.06
CA ALA A 176 11.64 18.08 -23.14
C ALA A 176 11.61 19.58 -22.80
N ALA A 177 11.23 19.94 -21.57
CA ALA A 177 11.24 21.32 -21.10
C ALA A 177 12.66 21.91 -21.07
N GLY A 178 13.67 21.13 -20.66
CA GLY A 178 15.06 21.55 -20.68
C GLY A 178 15.56 21.81 -22.10
N VAL A 179 15.29 20.92 -23.05
CA VAL A 179 15.62 21.12 -24.47
C VAL A 179 14.93 22.36 -25.03
N LEU A 180 13.64 22.55 -24.75
CA LEU A 180 12.91 23.73 -25.19
C LEU A 180 13.52 25.02 -24.61
N ALA A 181 13.83 25.04 -23.32
CA ALA A 181 14.45 26.19 -22.65
C ALA A 181 15.82 26.54 -23.26
N ILE A 182 16.66 25.54 -23.54
CA ILE A 182 17.96 25.74 -24.21
C ILE A 182 17.75 26.35 -25.61
N ASN A 183 16.82 25.81 -26.40
CA ASN A 183 16.52 26.35 -27.73
C ASN A 183 16.02 27.80 -27.67
N LEU A 184 15.16 28.13 -26.71
CA LEU A 184 14.67 29.50 -26.49
C LEU A 184 15.81 30.45 -26.10
N LEU A 185 16.74 30.02 -25.25
CA LEU A 185 17.91 30.81 -24.88
C LEU A 185 18.85 31.05 -26.06
N LEU A 186 19.11 30.01 -26.87
CA LEU A 186 19.92 30.14 -28.09
C LEU A 186 19.25 31.07 -29.10
N PHE A 187 17.95 30.92 -29.32
CA PHE A 187 17.17 31.81 -30.19
C PHE A 187 17.24 33.26 -29.70
N HIS A 188 17.04 33.49 -28.40
CA HIS A 188 17.13 34.82 -27.80
C HIS A 188 18.53 35.43 -27.98
N PHE A 189 19.59 34.64 -27.77
CA PHE A 189 20.96 35.10 -27.95
C PHE A 189 21.26 35.44 -29.42
N HIS A 190 20.89 34.59 -30.36
CA HIS A 190 21.05 34.86 -31.79
C HIS A 190 20.22 36.07 -32.25
N PHE A 191 19.00 36.22 -31.76
CA PHE A 191 18.16 37.38 -32.04
C PHE A 191 18.80 38.68 -31.53
N TRP A 192 19.34 38.68 -30.31
CA TRP A 192 20.07 39.82 -29.76
C TRP A 192 21.34 40.13 -30.54
N GLN A 193 22.13 39.12 -30.92
CA GLN A 193 23.30 39.32 -31.77
C GLN A 193 22.92 39.95 -33.10
N TRP A 194 21.88 39.43 -33.76
CA TRP A 194 21.38 39.98 -35.02
C TRP A 194 20.91 41.43 -34.86
N LEU A 195 20.14 41.74 -33.81
CA LEU A 195 19.67 43.09 -33.51
C LEU A 195 20.83 44.07 -33.31
N MET A 196 21.86 43.67 -32.55
CA MET A 196 23.05 44.51 -32.33
C MET A 196 23.81 44.77 -33.62
N HIS A 197 24.01 43.75 -34.48
CA HIS A 197 24.63 43.95 -35.80
C HIS A 197 23.79 44.89 -36.67
N TYR A 198 22.47 44.70 -36.73
CA TYR A 198 21.58 45.57 -37.49
C TYR A 198 21.64 47.04 -37.04
N LEU A 199 21.68 47.28 -35.73
CA LEU A 199 21.81 48.63 -35.17
C LEU A 199 23.18 49.26 -35.49
N ILE A 200 24.27 48.49 -35.42
CA ILE A 200 25.62 48.96 -35.75
C ILE A 200 25.72 49.32 -37.23
N ASP A 201 25.23 48.48 -38.13
CA ASP A 201 25.27 48.74 -39.58
C ASP A 201 24.43 49.96 -39.95
N LYS A 202 23.26 50.12 -39.33
CA LYS A 202 22.41 51.31 -39.53
C LYS A 202 23.12 52.60 -39.13
N HIS A 203 23.90 52.60 -38.04
CA HIS A 203 24.66 53.78 -37.60
C HIS A 203 25.86 54.10 -38.52
N LYS A 204 26.42 53.11 -39.23
CA LYS A 204 27.51 53.36 -40.20
C LYS A 204 27.03 53.93 -41.53
N SER A 205 25.76 53.75 -41.88
CA SER A 205 25.16 54.24 -43.14
C SER A 205 24.54 55.64 -43.04
N THR A 206 24.58 56.27 -41.87
CA THR A 206 24.20 57.68 -41.62
C THR A 206 25.44 58.52 -41.37
#